data_AF-A0A0M0J6D8-F1
#
_entry.id   AF-A0A0M0J6D8-F1
#
_cell.length_a   1.000
_cell.length_b   1.000
_cell.length_c   1.000
_cell.angle_alpha   90.00
_cell.angle_beta   90.00
_cell.angle_gamma   90.00
#
_symmetry.space_group_name_H-M   'P 1'
#
loop_
_entity.id
_entity.type
_entity.pdbx_description
1 polymer ?
#
loop_
_entity_poly.entity_id
_entity_poly.type
_entity_poly.pdbx_seq_one_letter_code
_entity_poly.pdbx_strand_id
1 'polypeptide(L)'
;MAEAKTAMAAGKTSTFTYTQASKIGEVHVHDLPRAREWLRRRLYDTLFPWVVERFGEPSNALNVVVEDELAVYDALVIAYDATGGGGIRQPMHRDASLISINIALSPPAAFTGGGTYFETLGGGGAAPCWAAGRGARGLCIGGASRAARS
;
A
#
# COMPACT_ATOMS: atom_id res chain seq x y z
N MET A 1 -12.29 -4.57 -5.61
CA MET A 1 -11.49 -4.92 -6.82
C MET A 1 -12.09 -4.47 -8.14
N ALA A 2 -13.37 -4.74 -8.39
CA ALA A 2 -14.02 -4.31 -9.63
C ALA A 2 -13.87 -2.79 -9.90
N GLU A 3 -14.07 -1.95 -8.89
CA GLU A 3 -13.95 -0.49 -9.00
C GLU A 3 -12.56 -0.03 -9.44
N ALA A 4 -11.49 -0.52 -8.80
CA ALA A 4 -10.11 -0.20 -9.18
C ALA A 4 -9.80 -0.66 -10.62
N LYS A 5 -10.25 -1.85 -11.01
CA LYS A 5 -10.08 -2.37 -12.38
C LYS A 5 -10.78 -1.47 -13.40
N THR A 6 -12.02 -1.06 -13.12
CA THR A 6 -12.78 -0.15 -13.98
C THR A 6 -12.08 1.20 -14.10
N ALA A 7 -11.57 1.75 -12.98
CA ALA A 7 -10.86 3.02 -12.98
C ALA A 7 -9.55 2.97 -13.80
N MET A 8 -8.72 1.94 -13.60
CA MET A 8 -7.50 1.73 -14.38
C MET A 8 -7.81 1.53 -15.87
N ALA A 9 -8.86 0.76 -16.21
CA ALA A 9 -9.30 0.57 -17.59
C ALA A 9 -9.82 1.86 -18.25
N ALA A 10 -10.33 2.81 -17.45
CA ALA A 10 -10.72 4.15 -17.89
C ALA A 10 -9.53 5.13 -17.98
N GLY A 11 -8.30 4.66 -17.77
CA GLY A 11 -7.08 5.47 -17.87
C GLY A 11 -6.76 6.29 -16.61
N LYS A 12 -7.48 6.09 -15.50
CA LYS A 12 -7.04 6.67 -14.22
C LYS A 12 -5.73 6.02 -13.79
N THR A 13 -4.76 6.85 -13.46
CA THR A 13 -3.43 6.46 -12.97
C THR A 13 -3.13 7.16 -11.65
N SER A 14 -2.11 6.70 -10.93
CA SER A 14 -1.50 7.51 -9.88
C SER A 14 -0.93 8.81 -10.45
N THR A 15 -1.20 9.93 -9.77
CA THR A 15 -0.68 11.26 -10.14
C THR A 15 0.66 11.54 -9.44
N PHE A 16 1.03 10.74 -8.43
CA PHE A 16 2.08 11.05 -7.45
C PHE A 16 3.12 9.95 -7.25
N THR A 17 3.40 9.13 -8.26
CA THR A 17 4.44 8.11 -8.16
C THR A 17 5.79 8.65 -8.60
N TYR A 18 6.74 8.72 -7.65
CA TYR A 18 8.19 8.86 -7.93
C TYR A 18 8.75 7.74 -8.81
N THR A 19 7.94 6.72 -9.08
CA THR A 19 8.22 5.66 -10.01
C THR A 19 7.83 6.11 -11.41
N GLN A 20 8.82 6.46 -12.25
CA GLN A 20 8.66 6.55 -13.71
C GLN A 20 8.33 5.18 -14.36
N ALA A 21 7.66 4.28 -13.64
CA ALA A 21 7.15 3.05 -14.20
C ALA A 21 5.80 3.36 -14.84
N SER A 22 5.83 4.04 -16.00
CA SER A 22 4.71 4.38 -16.88
C SER A 22 3.87 3.19 -17.37
N LYS A 23 4.02 2.02 -16.72
CA LYS A 23 3.41 0.74 -17.05
C LYS A 23 2.88 -0.02 -15.82
N ILE A 24 3.09 0.44 -14.58
CA ILE A 24 2.45 -0.22 -13.42
C ILE A 24 0.97 0.19 -13.40
N GLY A 25 0.07 -0.80 -13.32
CA GLY A 25 -1.36 -0.52 -13.21
C GLY A 25 -1.66 -0.06 -11.79
N GLU A 26 -1.81 1.24 -11.57
CA GLU A 26 -2.08 1.78 -10.24
C GLU A 26 -3.13 2.88 -10.26
N VAL A 27 -3.86 3.03 -9.14
CA VAL A 27 -4.87 4.06 -8.97
C VAL A 27 -4.96 4.46 -7.51
N HIS A 28 -5.09 5.77 -7.24
CA HIS A 28 -5.33 6.26 -5.89
C HIS A 28 -6.72 5.87 -5.40
N VAL A 29 -6.80 5.40 -4.16
CA VAL A 29 -8.06 5.12 -3.48
C VAL A 29 -8.91 6.38 -3.36
N HIS A 30 -8.30 7.58 -3.34
CA HIS A 30 -9.02 8.86 -3.42
C HIS A 30 -10.01 8.92 -4.59
N ASP A 31 -9.65 8.32 -5.73
CA ASP A 31 -10.44 8.33 -6.97
C ASP A 31 -11.43 7.15 -7.09
N LEU A 32 -11.49 6.32 -6.04
CA LEU A 32 -12.33 5.13 -5.91
C LEU A 32 -13.32 5.32 -4.76
N PRO A 33 -14.49 5.94 -4.97
CA PRO A 33 -15.39 6.35 -3.88
C PRO A 33 -15.81 5.20 -2.96
N ARG A 34 -16.07 3.99 -3.48
CA ARG A 34 -16.47 2.85 -2.65
C ARG A 34 -15.30 2.31 -1.85
N ALA A 35 -14.12 2.19 -2.47
CA ALA A 35 -12.91 1.78 -1.77
C ALA A 35 -12.48 2.81 -0.71
N ARG A 36 -12.63 4.11 -0.98
CA ARG A 36 -12.35 5.19 -0.04
C ARG A 36 -13.24 5.12 1.18
N GLU A 37 -14.54 4.93 0.99
CA GLU A 37 -15.49 4.80 2.11
C GLU A 37 -15.21 3.53 2.92
N TRP A 38 -14.93 2.42 2.25
CA TRP A 38 -14.53 1.18 2.92
C TRP A 38 -13.26 1.35 3.75
N LEU A 39 -12.23 1.98 3.16
CA LEU A 39 -10.95 2.21 3.83
C LEU A 39 -11.16 3.13 5.04
N ARG A 40 -11.91 4.23 4.88
CA ARG A 40 -12.22 5.16 5.97
C ARG A 40 -12.80 4.44 7.19
N ARG A 41 -13.77 3.55 7.00
CA ARG A 41 -14.34 2.75 8.12
C ARG A 41 -13.28 1.85 8.75
N ARG A 42 -12.52 1.13 7.93
CA ARG A 42 -11.48 0.19 8.42
C ARG A 42 -10.32 0.87 9.12
N LEU A 43 -10.01 2.13 8.78
CA LEU A 43 -8.98 2.89 9.49
C LEU A 43 -9.33 3.03 10.96
N TYR A 44 -10.53 3.55 11.27
CA TYR A 44 -10.94 3.78 12.65
C TYR A 44 -11.38 2.49 13.37
N ASP A 45 -12.10 1.60 12.69
CA ASP A 45 -12.63 0.40 13.32
C ASP A 45 -11.57 -0.68 13.56
N THR A 46 -10.40 -0.58 12.95
CA THR A 46 -9.43 -1.70 12.91
C THR A 46 -7.98 -1.25 12.81
N LEU A 47 -7.59 -0.53 11.77
CA LEU A 47 -6.16 -0.33 11.45
C LEU A 47 -5.47 0.62 12.43
N PHE A 48 -6.10 1.74 12.80
CA PHE A 48 -5.55 2.68 13.77
C PHE A 48 -5.45 2.07 15.17
N PRO A 49 -6.49 1.40 15.70
CA PRO A 49 -6.35 0.63 16.94
C PRO A 49 -5.19 -0.38 16.91
N TRP A 50 -5.02 -1.13 15.82
CA TRP A 50 -3.91 -2.09 15.71
C TRP A 50 -2.53 -1.43 15.67
N VAL A 51 -2.43 -0.27 15.00
CA VAL A 51 -1.19 0.50 14.97
C VAL A 51 -0.85 1.03 16.36
N VAL A 52 -1.83 1.56 17.09
CA VAL A 52 -1.64 2.05 18.46
C VAL A 52 -1.34 0.89 19.41
N GLU A 53 -2.00 -0.25 19.28
CA GLU A 53 -1.70 -1.45 20.09
C GLU A 53 -0.26 -1.93 19.88
N ARG A 54 0.28 -1.85 18.66
CA ARG A 54 1.63 -2.34 18.37
C ARG A 54 2.75 -1.34 18.55
N PHE A 55 2.48 -0.05 18.36
CA PHE A 55 3.50 0.99 18.33
C PHE A 55 3.22 2.14 19.31
N GLY A 56 2.04 2.16 19.93
CA GLY A 56 1.75 3.03 21.07
C GLY A 56 2.26 2.37 22.35
N GLU A 57 3.08 3.09 23.09
CA GLU A 57 3.60 2.66 24.39
C GLU A 57 3.30 3.76 25.43
N PRO A 58 2.99 3.41 26.69
CA PRO A 58 2.76 4.40 27.74
C PRO A 58 4.05 5.07 28.27
N SER A 59 5.25 4.57 27.93
CA SER A 59 6.46 4.82 28.75
C SER A 59 7.78 5.11 28.04
N ASN A 60 7.85 5.13 26.70
CA ASN A 60 9.07 5.41 25.95
C ASN A 60 9.06 6.84 25.38
N ALA A 61 10.04 7.63 25.84
CA ALA A 61 10.21 9.06 25.57
C ALA A 61 10.58 9.42 24.11
N LEU A 62 10.28 8.56 23.14
CA LEU A 62 10.45 8.83 21.71
C LEU A 62 9.22 8.33 20.94
N ASN A 63 8.35 9.29 20.61
CA ASN A 63 7.24 9.20 19.66
C ASN A 63 6.08 8.27 20.07
N VAL A 64 5.18 8.83 20.88
CA VAL A 64 3.85 8.24 21.13
C VAL A 64 3.05 8.26 19.83
N VAL A 65 2.69 7.09 19.30
CA VAL A 65 1.69 6.99 18.24
C VAL A 65 0.31 7.15 18.89
N VAL A 66 -0.32 8.30 18.67
CA VAL A 66 -1.67 8.61 19.16
C VAL A 66 -2.68 8.37 18.05
N GLU A 67 -3.78 7.69 18.36
CA GLU A 67 -4.83 7.34 17.38
C GLU A 67 -5.34 8.56 16.60
N ASP A 68 -5.64 9.65 17.32
CA ASP A 68 -6.16 10.91 16.76
C ASP A 68 -5.13 11.65 15.89
N GLU A 69 -3.86 11.27 15.94
CA GLU A 69 -2.78 11.86 15.13
C GLU A 69 -2.46 11.03 13.87
N LEU A 70 -3.07 9.84 13.75
CA LEU A 70 -2.92 8.99 12.58
C LEU A 70 -3.76 9.51 11.42
N ALA A 71 -3.10 9.68 10.28
CA ALA A 71 -3.74 10.02 9.02
C ALA A 71 -3.14 9.18 7.89
N VAL A 72 -3.95 8.94 6.86
CA VAL A 72 -3.48 8.34 5.61
C VAL A 72 -2.85 9.43 4.77
N TYR A 73 -1.56 9.27 4.47
CA TYR A 73 -0.84 10.12 3.54
C TYR A 73 -1.23 9.80 2.10
N ASP A 74 -1.17 8.50 1.76
CA ASP A 74 -1.60 8.00 0.45
C ASP A 74 -2.12 6.57 0.57
N ALA A 75 -3.03 6.19 -0.33
CA ALA A 75 -3.53 4.85 -0.46
C ALA A 75 -3.71 4.50 -1.94
N LEU A 76 -3.08 3.40 -2.36
CA LEU A 76 -2.96 3.00 -3.76
C LEU A 76 -3.42 1.56 -3.93
N VAL A 77 -4.19 1.30 -4.98
CA VAL A 77 -4.36 -0.08 -5.49
C VAL A 77 -3.37 -0.28 -6.61
N ILE A 78 -2.51 -1.29 -6.47
CA ILE A 78 -1.47 -1.63 -7.44
C ILE A 78 -1.79 -3.01 -8.03
N ALA A 79 -1.71 -3.10 -9.35
CA ALA A 79 -1.89 -4.31 -10.14
C ALA A 79 -0.61 -4.61 -10.92
N TYR A 80 -0.05 -5.78 -10.66
CA TYR A 80 1.11 -6.29 -11.38
C TYR A 80 0.64 -7.23 -12.49
N ASP A 81 1.20 -7.03 -13.69
CA ASP A 81 0.92 -7.89 -14.84
C ASP A 81 2.22 -8.21 -15.59
N ALA A 82 2.69 -9.44 -15.43
CA ALA A 82 3.87 -9.97 -16.10
C ALA A 82 3.67 -10.29 -17.58
N THR A 83 2.42 -10.34 -18.05
CA THR A 83 2.07 -10.80 -19.40
C THR A 83 1.61 -9.68 -20.33
N GLY A 84 1.04 -8.60 -19.80
CA GLY A 84 0.44 -7.50 -20.58
C GLY A 84 1.37 -6.32 -20.85
N GLY A 85 2.68 -6.45 -20.63
CA GLY A 85 3.62 -5.33 -20.73
C GLY A 85 3.50 -4.31 -19.59
N GLY A 86 2.71 -4.62 -18.55
CA GLY A 86 2.65 -3.86 -17.32
C GLY A 86 3.93 -4.01 -16.50
N GLY A 87 4.12 -3.13 -15.50
CA GLY A 87 5.23 -3.25 -14.58
C GLY A 87 5.07 -4.48 -13.68
N ILE A 88 6.16 -5.22 -13.50
CA ILE A 88 6.20 -6.46 -12.71
C ILE A 88 6.69 -6.25 -11.27
N ARG A 89 7.19 -5.05 -10.97
CA ARG A 89 7.76 -4.69 -9.67
C ARG A 89 7.79 -3.18 -9.51
N GLN A 90 7.82 -2.73 -8.25
CA GLN A 90 8.30 -1.39 -7.92
C GLN A 90 9.83 -1.43 -7.72
N PRO A 91 10.58 -0.40 -8.15
CA PRO A 91 11.99 -0.23 -7.80
C PRO A 91 12.23 -0.21 -6.29
N MET A 92 13.48 -0.37 -5.86
CA MET A 92 13.84 -0.13 -4.46
C MET A 92 13.53 1.33 -4.09
N HIS A 93 12.77 1.53 -3.02
CA HIS A 93 12.43 2.86 -2.52
C HIS A 93 12.16 2.80 -1.01
N ARG A 94 12.08 3.99 -0.40
CA ARG A 94 11.48 4.18 0.92
C ARG A 94 10.16 4.89 0.74
N ASP A 95 9.15 4.45 1.47
CA ASP A 95 7.88 5.14 1.50
C ASP A 95 8.01 6.46 2.25
N ALA A 96 7.19 7.44 1.89
CA ALA A 96 7.12 8.73 2.58
C ALA A 96 6.34 8.66 3.91
N SER A 97 5.72 7.52 4.21
CA SER A 97 4.94 7.26 5.41
C SER A 97 5.78 6.88 6.62
N LEU A 98 5.25 7.16 7.82
CA LEU A 98 5.77 6.64 9.09
C LEU A 98 5.56 5.12 9.17
N ILE A 99 4.38 4.65 8.76
CA ILE A 99 4.01 3.24 8.73
C ILE A 99 3.34 2.95 7.38
N SER A 100 3.78 1.88 6.74
CA SER A 100 3.17 1.37 5.50
C SER A 100 2.48 0.04 5.75
N ILE A 101 1.24 -0.07 5.31
CA ILE A 101 0.44 -1.30 5.39
C ILE A 101 0.22 -1.80 3.96
N ASN A 102 0.69 -3.01 3.67
CA ASN A 102 0.47 -3.67 2.38
C ASN A 102 -0.49 -4.84 2.55
N ILE A 103 -1.61 -4.81 1.82
CA ILE A 103 -2.66 -5.83 1.88
C ILE A 103 -2.71 -6.54 0.52
N ALA A 104 -2.50 -7.87 0.52
CA ALA A 104 -2.73 -8.68 -0.67
C ALA A 104 -4.23 -8.75 -0.99
N LEU A 105 -4.60 -8.45 -2.24
CA LEU A 105 -6.00 -8.35 -2.68
C LEU A 105 -6.39 -9.45 -3.68
N SER A 106 -5.43 -10.29 -4.04
CA SER A 106 -5.62 -11.50 -4.84
C SER A 106 -5.18 -12.72 -4.03
N PRO A 107 -5.83 -13.88 -4.20
CA PRO A 107 -5.40 -15.10 -3.53
C PRO A 107 -4.00 -15.53 -4.05
N PRO A 108 -3.17 -16.21 -3.23
CA PRO A 108 -1.85 -16.67 -3.66
C PRO A 108 -1.88 -17.55 -4.92
N ALA A 109 -2.94 -18.34 -5.11
CA ALA A 109 -3.11 -19.17 -6.31
C ALA A 109 -3.28 -18.36 -7.62
N ALA A 110 -3.52 -17.05 -7.56
CA ALA A 110 -3.67 -16.20 -8.73
C ALA A 110 -2.32 -15.73 -9.31
N PHE A 111 -1.20 -15.96 -8.64
CA PHE A 111 0.11 -15.49 -9.10
C PHE A 111 1.23 -16.42 -8.64
N THR A 112 2.33 -16.49 -9.40
CA THR A 112 3.55 -17.20 -8.97
C THR A 112 4.60 -16.18 -8.55
N GLY A 113 5.26 -16.40 -7.41
CA GLY A 113 6.26 -15.49 -6.83
C GLY A 113 5.65 -14.23 -6.18
N GLY A 114 6.43 -13.16 -6.01
CA GLY A 114 5.98 -11.86 -5.53
C GLY A 114 6.47 -11.56 -4.12
N GLY A 115 5.81 -10.64 -3.43
CA GLY A 115 6.12 -10.26 -2.05
C GLY A 115 6.83 -8.91 -1.93
N THR A 116 7.36 -8.65 -0.74
CA THR A 116 8.05 -7.42 -0.38
C THR A 116 9.43 -7.77 0.14
N TYR A 117 10.45 -7.11 -0.40
CA TYR A 117 11.84 -7.28 0.02
C TYR A 117 12.27 -6.07 0.85
N PHE A 118 12.88 -6.32 2.01
CA PHE A 118 13.44 -5.29 2.89
C PHE A 118 14.97 -5.42 2.92
N GLU A 119 15.66 -4.46 2.31
CA GLU A 119 17.12 -4.51 2.15
C GLU A 119 17.89 -4.57 3.48
N THR A 120 17.41 -3.85 4.48
CA THR A 120 18.09 -3.70 5.77
C THR A 120 17.97 -4.93 6.68
N LEU A 121 17.12 -5.90 6.36
CA LEU A 121 16.94 -7.14 7.14
C LEU A 121 17.91 -8.25 6.72
N GLY A 122 19.03 -7.90 6.07
CA GLY A 122 19.96 -8.79 5.35
C GLY A 122 20.42 -10.07 6.06
N GLY A 123 19.58 -11.11 6.03
CA GLY A 123 19.92 -12.44 6.53
C GLY A 123 18.93 -13.51 6.05
N GLY A 124 19.26 -14.19 4.95
CA GLY A 124 18.77 -15.54 4.63
C GLY A 124 17.33 -15.66 4.13
N GLY A 125 17.15 -15.51 2.81
CA GLY A 125 16.12 -16.24 2.05
C GLY A 125 14.67 -15.82 2.26
N ALA A 126 14.29 -14.63 1.80
CA ALA A 126 12.93 -14.39 1.33
C ALA A 126 13.02 -14.02 -0.15
N ALA A 127 12.26 -14.74 -0.97
CA ALA A 127 12.30 -14.62 -2.43
C ALA A 127 12.22 -13.15 -2.87
N PRO A 128 12.98 -12.75 -3.91
CA PRO A 128 12.80 -11.43 -4.49
C PRO A 128 11.33 -11.24 -4.88
N CYS A 129 10.85 -10.00 -4.85
CA CYS A 129 9.51 -9.63 -5.29
C CYS A 129 9.29 -9.97 -6.78
N TRP A 130 9.06 -11.24 -7.08
CA TRP A 130 8.86 -11.77 -8.43
C TRP A 130 7.38 -11.98 -8.69
N ALA A 131 6.57 -10.96 -8.96
CA ALA A 131 5.24 -11.26 -9.48
C ALA A 131 5.40 -11.86 -10.90
N ALA A 132 5.37 -13.18 -11.00
CA ALA A 132 5.28 -13.94 -12.24
C ALA A 132 3.91 -14.63 -12.28
N GLY A 133 2.87 -13.88 -12.62
CA GLY A 133 1.55 -14.47 -12.80
C GLY A 133 0.47 -13.43 -13.04
N ARG A 134 -0.64 -13.86 -13.66
CA ARG A 134 -1.74 -12.98 -14.04
C ARG A 134 -2.55 -12.55 -12.82
N GLY A 135 -2.45 -11.28 -12.44
CA GLY A 135 -3.44 -10.64 -11.56
C GLY A 135 -3.08 -10.57 -10.08
N ALA A 136 -1.79 -10.49 -9.73
CA ALA A 136 -1.37 -10.07 -8.40
C ALA A 136 -1.79 -8.62 -8.14
N ARG A 137 -2.44 -8.37 -7.00
CA ARG A 137 -2.91 -7.04 -6.61
C ARG A 137 -2.62 -6.78 -5.15
N GLY A 138 -2.15 -5.57 -4.84
CA GLY A 138 -1.89 -5.10 -3.48
C GLY A 138 -2.55 -3.75 -3.23
N LEU A 139 -2.92 -3.49 -1.97
CA LEU A 139 -3.28 -2.16 -1.49
C LEU A 139 -2.13 -1.71 -0.61
N CYS A 140 -1.43 -0.66 -1.03
CA CYS A 140 -0.44 0.01 -0.22
C CYS A 140 -1.10 1.22 0.44
N ILE A 141 -1.08 1.27 1.78
CA ILE A 141 -1.54 2.40 2.57
C ILE A 141 -0.30 2.98 3.24
N GLY A 142 0.10 4.18 2.85
CA GLY A 142 1.10 4.96 3.58
C GLY A 142 0.40 5.86 4.60
N GLY A 143 0.70 5.69 5.89
CA GLY A 143 0.27 6.62 6.94
C GLY A 143 1.34 7.66 7.24
N ALA A 144 1.00 8.96 7.31
CA ALA A 144 1.90 9.98 7.84
C ALA A 144 1.33 10.57 9.13
N SER A 145 2.21 10.79 10.10
CA SER A 145 1.89 11.53 11.32
C SER A 145 2.12 13.03 11.14
N ARG A 146 1.04 13.80 11.37
CA ARG A 146 0.91 15.18 11.87
C ARG A 146 -0.29 15.84 11.16
N ALA A 147 -1.45 15.74 11.79
CA ALA A 147 -2.52 16.69 11.54
C ALA A 147 -2.11 18.04 12.16
N ALA A 148 -1.70 18.99 11.33
CA ALA A 148 -1.67 20.39 11.75
C ALA A 148 -3.12 20.83 11.97
N ARG A 149 -3.45 21.22 13.21
CA ARG A 149 -4.73 21.84 13.55
C ARG A 149 -4.88 23.14 12.76
N SER A 150 -6.02 23.34 12.11
CA SER A 150 -6.55 24.65 11.74
C SER A 150 -7.91 24.83 12.39
#